data_AF-A0A8J4YMG8-F1
#
_entry.id   AF-A0A8J4YMG8-F1
#
_cell.length_a   1.000
_cell.length_b   1.000
_cell.length_c   1.000
_cell.angle_alpha   90.00
_cell.angle_beta   90.00
_cell.angle_gamma   90.00
#
_symmetry.space_group_name_H-M   'P 1'
#
loop_
_entity.id
_entity.type
_entity.pdbx_description
1 polymer ?
#
loop_
_entity_poly.entity_id
_entity_poly.type
_entity_poly.pdbx_seq_one_letter_code
_entity_poly.pdbx_strand_id
1 'polypeptide(L)'
;MESFKPLTGNWVKIEVFQLLRDWLTRPEENLGLVVEATDSQGNQVAMTNPREMPSNAPLLEIHTDNATLTRKRRNSGNLMCTNKNESRCCRYNLTVDFVELGWDFIVAPKVYEANFCNGECPFLYAHKYAHTALIQKLNKTGAKHGPCCGARKLSPMKMLYYDHDHKIKFDIIQDMVVERCGCS
;
A
#
# COMPACT_ATOMS: atom_id res chain seq x y z
N MET A 1 17.90 -48.04 0.38
CA MET A 1 17.65 -48.49 -1.00
C MET A 1 16.17 -48.85 -1.06
N GLU A 2 15.32 -47.84 -1.28
CA GLU A 2 13.86 -48.02 -1.28
C GLU A 2 13.40 -48.57 -2.63
N SER A 3 12.49 -49.55 -2.59
CA SER A 3 12.07 -50.31 -3.76
C SER A 3 11.14 -49.51 -4.67
N PHE A 4 11.43 -49.59 -5.96
CA PHE A 4 10.60 -49.03 -7.04
C PHE A 4 9.27 -49.80 -7.12
N LYS A 5 8.15 -49.12 -6.85
CA LYS A 5 6.78 -49.66 -7.05
C LYS A 5 6.27 -49.23 -8.44
N PRO A 6 6.01 -50.15 -9.38
CA PRO A 6 5.79 -49.83 -10.79
C PRO A 6 4.37 -49.32 -11.16
N LEU A 7 3.53 -48.89 -10.20
CA LEU A 7 2.13 -48.54 -10.48
C LEU A 7 1.67 -47.16 -9.95
N THR A 8 2.57 -46.37 -9.39
CA THR A 8 2.26 -44.99 -8.94
C THR A 8 3.31 -44.04 -9.52
N GLY A 9 2.90 -43.20 -10.47
CA GLY A 9 3.75 -42.13 -10.97
C GLY A 9 4.06 -41.13 -9.85
N ASN A 10 5.31 -40.63 -9.81
CA ASN A 10 5.77 -39.67 -8.81
C ASN A 10 6.21 -38.37 -9.49
N TRP A 11 6.06 -37.26 -8.77
CA TRP A 11 6.58 -35.97 -9.21
C TRP A 11 8.10 -35.90 -8.96
N VAL A 12 8.83 -35.49 -10.00
CA VAL A 12 10.27 -35.21 -9.92
C VAL A 12 10.48 -33.70 -9.97
N LYS A 13 11.19 -33.17 -8.98
CA LYS A 13 11.55 -31.75 -8.93
C LYS A 13 12.94 -31.57 -9.54
N ILE A 14 13.07 -30.65 -10.48
CA ILE A 14 14.34 -30.31 -11.13
C ILE A 14 14.60 -28.83 -10.90
N GLU A 15 15.75 -28.51 -10.31
CA GLU A 15 16.16 -27.12 -10.08
C GLU A 15 16.69 -26.52 -11.38
N VAL A 16 15.98 -25.52 -11.91
CA VAL A 16 16.32 -24.83 -13.18
C VAL A 16 16.73 -23.36 -12.98
N PHE A 17 17.19 -23.00 -11.77
CA PHE A 17 17.39 -21.61 -11.34
C PHE A 17 18.34 -20.80 -12.24
N GLN A 18 19.47 -21.38 -12.66
CA GLN A 18 20.43 -20.67 -13.52
C GLN A 18 19.85 -20.39 -14.90
N LEU A 19 19.14 -21.37 -15.47
CA LEU A 19 18.49 -21.25 -16.77
C LEU A 19 17.35 -20.22 -16.74
N LEU A 20 16.59 -20.15 -15.63
CA LEU A 20 15.55 -19.14 -15.45
C LEU A 20 16.12 -17.72 -15.37
N ARG A 21 17.26 -17.53 -14.71
CA ARG A 21 17.92 -16.20 -14.67
C ARG A 21 18.28 -15.73 -16.07
N ASP A 22 18.88 -16.60 -16.88
CA ASP A 22 19.26 -16.26 -18.24
C ASP A 22 18.03 -15.99 -19.12
N TRP A 23 16.95 -16.75 -18.94
CA TRP A 23 15.70 -16.53 -19.66
C TRP A 23 15.08 -15.17 -19.33
N LEU A 24 15.05 -14.80 -18.04
CA LEU A 24 14.51 -13.50 -17.61
C LEU A 24 15.30 -12.30 -18.15
N THR A 25 16.58 -12.49 -18.52
CA THR A 25 17.38 -11.43 -19.17
C THR A 25 17.08 -11.26 -20.66
N ARG A 26 16.41 -12.23 -21.30
CA ARG A 26 16.10 -12.26 -22.74
C ARG A 26 14.61 -12.50 -22.98
N PRO A 27 13.75 -11.50 -22.77
CA PRO A 27 12.29 -11.66 -22.88
C PRO A 27 11.78 -11.87 -24.31
N GLU A 28 12.60 -11.57 -25.32
CA GLU A 28 12.25 -11.70 -26.74
C GLU A 28 12.40 -13.14 -27.27
N GLU A 29 13.05 -14.02 -26.50
CA GLU A 29 13.28 -15.41 -26.89
C GLU A 29 12.28 -16.35 -26.19
N ASN A 30 11.57 -17.16 -26.97
CA ASN A 30 10.73 -18.23 -26.43
C ASN A 30 11.62 -19.44 -26.11
N LEU A 31 12.10 -19.52 -24.86
CA LEU A 31 12.90 -20.66 -24.41
C LEU A 31 11.98 -21.79 -23.92
N GLY A 32 12.33 -23.02 -24.28
CA GLY A 32 11.60 -24.22 -23.90
C GLY A 32 12.50 -25.22 -23.18
N LEU A 33 11.88 -26.07 -22.35
CA LEU A 33 12.56 -27.20 -21.73
C LEU A 33 12.13 -28.49 -22.43
N VAL A 34 13.11 -29.26 -22.88
CA VAL A 34 12.88 -30.61 -23.41
C VAL A 34 13.17 -31.60 -22.29
N VAL A 35 12.19 -32.43 -21.96
CA VAL A 35 12.30 -33.44 -20.91
C VAL A 35 12.21 -34.82 -21.54
N GLU A 36 13.29 -35.58 -21.44
CA GLU A 36 13.38 -36.97 -21.87
C GLU A 36 13.65 -37.84 -20.64
N ALA A 37 12.78 -38.81 -20.39
CA ALA A 37 12.97 -39.82 -19.37
C ALA A 37 12.59 -41.16 -19.97
N THR A 38 13.54 -42.10 -20.00
CA THR A 38 13.36 -43.41 -20.62
C THR A 38 13.57 -44.53 -19.60
N ASP A 39 12.78 -45.59 -19.68
CA ASP A 39 13.06 -46.85 -18.96
C ASP A 39 14.22 -47.62 -19.63
N SER A 40 14.71 -48.66 -18.96
CA SER A 40 15.63 -49.69 -19.43
C SER A 40 15.28 -50.31 -20.80
N GLN A 41 14.02 -50.23 -21.22
CA GLN A 41 13.55 -50.67 -22.54
C GLN A 41 13.49 -49.54 -23.60
N GLY A 42 13.88 -48.31 -23.25
CA GLY A 42 13.84 -47.15 -24.14
C GLY A 42 12.47 -46.46 -24.25
N ASN A 43 11.48 -46.87 -23.46
CA ASN A 43 10.14 -46.26 -23.48
C ASN A 43 10.13 -44.93 -22.74
N GLN A 44 9.51 -43.88 -23.32
CA GLN A 44 9.35 -42.58 -22.67
C GLN A 44 8.37 -42.68 -21.49
N VAL A 45 8.85 -42.35 -20.29
CA VAL A 45 8.08 -42.40 -19.03
C VAL A 45 7.68 -41.03 -18.50
N ALA A 46 8.24 -39.95 -19.05
CA ALA A 46 7.87 -38.58 -18.67
C ALA A 46 6.57 -38.14 -19.36
N MET A 47 5.62 -37.63 -18.59
CA MET A 47 4.43 -36.96 -19.12
C MET A 47 4.79 -35.54 -19.57
N THR A 48 4.79 -35.29 -20.87
CA THR A 48 5.13 -33.98 -21.46
C THR A 48 3.95 -33.31 -22.17
N ASN A 49 2.90 -34.05 -22.51
CA ASN A 49 1.73 -33.54 -23.23
C ASN A 49 0.58 -33.17 -22.26
N PRO A 50 0.27 -31.86 -22.07
CA PRO A 50 -0.80 -31.42 -21.17
C PRO A 50 -2.21 -31.83 -21.62
N ARG A 51 -2.39 -32.19 -22.90
CA ARG A 51 -3.70 -32.53 -23.48
C ARG A 51 -4.18 -33.93 -23.10
N GLU A 52 -3.25 -34.84 -22.82
CA GLU A 52 -3.56 -36.23 -22.49
C GLU A 52 -3.96 -36.36 -21.01
N MET A 53 -3.30 -35.61 -20.13
CA MET A 53 -3.61 -35.57 -18.69
C MET A 53 -3.34 -34.18 -18.10
N PRO A 54 -4.35 -33.29 -18.00
CA PRO A 54 -4.15 -31.92 -17.53
C PRO A 54 -3.72 -31.84 -16.06
N SER A 55 -4.08 -32.82 -15.23
CA SER A 55 -3.71 -32.84 -13.80
C SER A 55 -2.25 -33.20 -13.54
N ASN A 56 -1.57 -33.84 -14.49
CA ASN A 56 -0.18 -34.30 -14.37
C ASN A 56 0.74 -33.59 -15.38
N ALA A 57 0.30 -32.47 -15.93
CA ALA A 57 1.08 -31.67 -16.86
C ALA A 57 2.31 -31.07 -16.15
N PRO A 58 3.46 -30.95 -16.84
CA PRO A 58 4.64 -30.33 -16.27
C PRO A 58 4.35 -28.87 -15.92
N LEU A 59 4.79 -28.45 -14.73
CA LEU A 59 4.62 -27.09 -14.24
C LEU A 59 5.97 -26.47 -13.84
N LEU A 60 6.08 -25.16 -14.03
CA LEU A 60 7.23 -24.37 -13.63
C LEU A 60 6.83 -23.51 -12.42
N GLU A 61 7.31 -23.87 -11.24
CA GLU A 61 7.11 -23.09 -10.01
C GLU A 61 8.23 -22.05 -9.88
N ILE A 62 7.86 -20.76 -9.80
CA ILE A 62 8.81 -19.66 -9.67
C ILE A 62 8.52 -18.92 -8.37
N HIS A 63 9.44 -19.01 -7.41
CA HIS A 63 9.39 -18.18 -6.21
C HIS A 63 10.19 -16.90 -6.46
N THR A 64 9.48 -15.78 -6.60
CA THR A 64 10.10 -14.46 -6.66
C THR A 64 9.95 -13.77 -5.31
N ASP A 65 11.06 -13.34 -4.74
CA ASP A 65 11.00 -12.31 -3.72
C ASP A 65 10.49 -11.04 -4.39
N ASN A 66 9.26 -10.65 -4.08
CA ASN A 66 8.84 -9.27 -4.29
C ASN A 66 9.76 -8.43 -3.41
N ALA A 67 10.88 -7.98 -3.98
CA ALA A 67 11.64 -6.87 -3.42
C ALA A 67 10.58 -5.80 -3.20
N THR A 68 10.19 -5.62 -1.93
CA THR A 68 9.13 -4.71 -1.55
C THR A 68 9.51 -3.41 -2.23
N LEU A 69 8.80 -3.05 -3.31
CA LEU A 69 9.01 -1.81 -4.02
C LEU A 69 8.85 -0.78 -2.92
N THR A 70 9.98 -0.30 -2.37
CA THR A 70 10.05 0.49 -1.15
C THR A 70 8.95 1.50 -1.29
N ARG A 71 7.87 1.35 -0.51
CA ARG A 71 6.57 2.00 -0.80
C ARG A 71 6.90 3.42 -1.19
N LYS A 72 6.86 3.74 -2.49
CA LYS A 72 7.39 5.01 -3.00
C LYS A 72 6.68 6.03 -2.17
N ARG A 73 7.40 6.71 -1.25
CA ARG A 73 6.77 7.54 -0.23
C ARG A 73 5.94 8.48 -1.06
N ARG A 74 4.60 8.31 -1.05
CA ARG A 74 3.73 9.22 -1.77
C ARG A 74 3.84 10.48 -0.93
N ASN A 75 4.90 11.24 -1.20
CA ASN A 75 4.92 12.66 -1.06
C ASN A 75 3.93 13.14 -2.14
N SER A 76 2.65 12.78 -1.98
CA SER A 76 1.63 13.80 -2.11
C SER A 76 2.12 14.80 -1.08
N GLY A 77 2.84 15.81 -1.58
CA GLY A 77 3.59 16.71 -0.74
C GLY A 77 2.68 17.19 0.37
N ASN A 78 3.26 17.67 1.45
CA ASN A 78 2.58 18.66 2.28
C ASN A 78 2.17 19.80 1.34
N LEU A 79 1.05 19.64 0.64
CA LEU A 79 0.52 20.60 -0.31
C LEU A 79 -0.01 21.69 0.61
N MET A 80 0.91 22.56 0.94
CA MET A 80 0.67 23.81 1.59
C MET A 80 -0.01 24.66 0.54
N CYS A 81 -1.32 24.78 0.63
CA CYS A 81 -2.04 25.67 -0.26
C CYS A 81 -1.76 27.10 0.20
N THR A 82 -0.81 27.73 -0.48
CA THR A 82 -0.45 29.15 -0.30
C THR A 82 -1.49 30.06 -0.96
N ASN A 83 -2.21 29.55 -1.95
CA ASN A 83 -3.24 30.28 -2.67
C ASN A 83 -4.59 30.13 -1.95
N LYS A 84 -5.16 31.25 -1.50
CA LYS A 84 -6.50 31.31 -0.86
C LYS A 84 -7.66 30.89 -1.77
N ASN A 85 -7.41 30.73 -3.08
CA ASN A 85 -8.41 30.38 -4.09
C ASN A 85 -8.38 28.90 -4.52
N GLU A 86 -7.67 28.02 -3.82
CA GLU A 86 -7.73 26.58 -4.11
C GLU A 86 -9.06 25.99 -3.61
N SER A 87 -9.93 25.57 -4.54
CA SER A 87 -11.22 24.97 -4.20
C SER A 87 -11.11 23.52 -3.74
N ARG A 88 -9.99 22.83 -4.00
CA ARG A 88 -9.79 21.43 -3.63
C ARG A 88 -9.36 21.28 -2.16
N CYS A 89 -9.71 20.14 -1.56
CA CYS A 89 -9.29 19.77 -0.21
C CYS A 89 -7.77 19.87 -0.01
N CYS A 90 -7.35 20.73 0.92
CA CYS A 90 -5.96 21.06 1.14
C CYS A 90 -5.66 21.43 2.60
N ARG A 91 -4.36 21.47 2.94
CA ARG A 91 -3.86 21.92 4.23
C ARG A 91 -3.54 23.42 4.19
N TYR A 92 -4.05 24.14 5.17
CA TYR A 92 -3.79 25.56 5.37
C TYR A 92 -3.06 25.77 6.70
N ASN A 93 -2.18 26.78 6.74
CA ASN A 93 -1.47 27.15 7.95
C ASN A 93 -2.44 27.82 8.94
N LEU A 94 -2.39 27.37 10.19
CA LEU A 94 -3.06 27.99 11.32
C LEU A 94 -2.09 27.97 12.49
N THR A 95 -1.74 29.15 12.94
CA THR A 95 -0.94 29.36 14.14
C THR A 95 -1.89 29.65 15.29
N VAL A 96 -1.78 28.89 16.37
CA VAL A 96 -2.56 29.06 17.58
C VAL A 96 -1.67 29.70 18.63
N ASP A 97 -2.10 30.85 19.13
CA ASP A 97 -1.47 31.52 20.27
C ASP A 97 -2.33 31.30 21.52
N PHE A 98 -1.76 30.59 22.50
CA PHE A 98 -2.46 30.31 23.75
C PHE A 98 -2.60 31.54 24.65
N VAL A 99 -1.75 32.55 24.48
CA VAL A 99 -1.85 33.83 25.20
C VAL A 99 -3.07 34.60 24.69
N GLU A 100 -3.28 34.64 23.38
CA GLU A 100 -4.47 35.30 22.79
C GLU A 100 -5.78 34.59 23.15
N LEU A 101 -5.74 33.27 23.32
CA LEU A 101 -6.89 32.47 23.79
C LEU A 101 -7.16 32.60 25.30
N GLY A 102 -6.29 33.28 26.05
CA GLY A 102 -6.40 33.39 27.52
C GLY A 102 -6.12 32.08 28.25
N TRP A 103 -5.33 31.19 27.65
CA TRP A 103 -4.98 29.88 28.21
C TRP A 103 -3.67 29.96 29.01
N ASP A 104 -3.70 30.71 30.11
CA ASP A 104 -2.52 30.98 30.95
C ASP A 104 -1.97 29.72 31.64
N PHE A 105 -2.79 28.67 31.75
CA PHE A 105 -2.37 27.38 32.30
C PHE A 105 -1.32 26.67 31.44
N ILE A 106 -1.15 27.03 30.16
CA ILE A 106 -0.12 26.47 29.29
C ILE A 106 1.17 27.25 29.47
N VAL A 107 2.19 26.58 29.99
CA VAL A 107 3.53 27.16 30.19
C VAL A 107 4.31 27.16 28.87
N ALA A 108 4.30 26.06 28.13
CA ALA A 108 4.97 25.94 26.84
C ALA A 108 4.35 24.84 25.92
N PRO A 109 4.40 25.00 24.58
CA PRO A 109 4.74 26.22 23.86
C PRO A 109 3.66 27.30 24.04
N LYS A 110 4.01 28.58 23.87
CA LYS A 110 3.02 29.67 23.87
C LYS A 110 2.28 29.79 22.54
N VAL A 111 2.97 29.45 21.46
CA VAL A 111 2.46 29.49 20.09
C VAL A 111 2.83 28.19 19.39
N TYR A 112 1.90 27.61 18.61
CA TYR A 112 2.20 26.43 17.78
C TYR A 112 1.44 26.44 16.45
N GLU A 113 1.96 25.71 15.47
CA GLU A 113 1.35 25.56 14.14
C GLU A 113 0.43 24.34 14.10
N ALA A 114 -0.86 24.53 14.37
CA ALA A 114 -1.86 23.46 14.33
C ALA A 114 -2.14 23.00 12.89
N ASN A 115 -2.26 23.96 11.97
CA ASN A 115 -2.77 23.76 10.61
C ASN A 115 -4.21 23.22 10.59
N PHE A 116 -4.91 23.37 9.46
CA PHE A 116 -6.26 22.83 9.30
C PHE A 116 -6.53 22.38 7.87
N CYS A 117 -7.55 21.55 7.72
CA CYS A 117 -8.01 21.06 6.42
C CYS A 117 -9.24 21.85 5.97
N ASN A 118 -9.22 22.33 4.73
CA ASN A 118 -10.36 23.00 4.12
C ASN A 118 -10.38 22.75 2.60
N GLY A 119 -11.54 22.91 1.99
CA GLY A 119 -11.76 22.75 0.55
C GLY A 119 -12.76 21.65 0.22
N GLU A 120 -13.15 21.63 -1.04
CA GLU A 120 -14.15 20.72 -1.57
C GLU A 120 -13.52 19.37 -1.95
N CYS A 121 -14.32 18.33 -1.76
CA CYS A 121 -14.04 16.96 -2.16
C CYS A 121 -15.11 16.53 -3.16
N PRO A 122 -14.95 16.81 -4.47
CA PRO A 122 -15.85 16.23 -5.43
C PRO A 122 -15.50 14.75 -5.60
N PHE A 123 -16.52 13.94 -5.87
CA PHE A 123 -16.41 12.49 -6.07
C PHE A 123 -15.47 12.05 -7.20
N LEU A 124 -14.94 12.99 -8.00
CA LEU A 124 -14.39 12.71 -9.33
C LEU A 124 -12.85 12.75 -9.43
N TYR A 125 -12.10 13.16 -8.40
CA TYR A 125 -10.64 13.38 -8.56
C TYR A 125 -9.72 12.18 -8.25
N ALA A 126 -10.25 11.00 -7.93
CA ALA A 126 -9.42 9.86 -7.52
C ALA A 126 -9.34 8.69 -8.51
N HIS A 127 -9.61 8.88 -9.79
CA HIS A 127 -9.72 7.73 -10.70
C HIS A 127 -8.78 7.80 -11.90
N LYS A 128 -7.81 6.87 -11.91
CA LYS A 128 -6.97 6.54 -13.07
C LYS A 128 -7.79 5.90 -14.20
N TYR A 129 -9.02 5.44 -13.93
CA TYR A 129 -9.91 4.80 -14.91
C TYR A 129 -11.41 5.10 -14.66
N ALA A 130 -12.20 5.22 -15.71
CA ALA A 130 -13.61 5.63 -15.65
C ALA A 130 -14.54 4.66 -14.89
N HIS A 131 -14.20 3.37 -14.80
CA HIS A 131 -15.07 2.34 -14.21
C HIS A 131 -15.16 2.43 -12.67
N THR A 132 -14.09 2.85 -11.99
CA THR A 132 -14.11 3.05 -10.52
C THR A 132 -14.91 4.29 -10.12
N ALA A 133 -14.97 5.30 -10.98
CA ALA A 133 -15.82 6.48 -10.78
C ALA A 133 -17.33 6.15 -10.84
N LEU A 134 -17.72 5.21 -11.72
CA LEU A 134 -19.10 4.77 -11.86
C LEU A 134 -19.58 3.96 -10.65
N ILE A 135 -18.74 3.05 -10.13
CA ILE A 135 -19.08 2.20 -8.97
C ILE A 135 -19.30 3.05 -7.71
N GLN A 136 -18.48 4.07 -7.46
CA GLN A 136 -18.68 4.99 -6.34
C GLN A 136 -19.94 5.84 -6.49
N LYS A 137 -20.31 6.20 -7.74
CA LYS A 137 -21.56 6.92 -8.03
C LYS A 137 -22.80 6.05 -7.82
N LEU A 138 -22.68 4.73 -7.97
CA LEU A 138 -23.76 3.76 -7.71
C LEU A 138 -23.90 3.41 -6.23
N ASN A 139 -22.82 3.47 -5.44
CA ASN A 139 -22.85 3.35 -3.97
C ASN A 139 -23.57 4.51 -3.24
N LYS A 140 -24.14 5.47 -3.98
CA LYS A 140 -25.01 6.54 -3.47
C LYS A 140 -26.26 6.06 -2.71
N THR A 141 -26.59 4.76 -2.77
CA THR A 141 -27.76 4.22 -2.08
C THR A 141 -27.58 4.10 -0.56
N GLY A 142 -26.34 4.19 -0.04
CA GLY A 142 -26.06 4.04 1.40
C GLY A 142 -25.50 5.27 2.13
N ALA A 143 -24.83 6.19 1.43
CA ALA A 143 -24.17 7.35 2.04
C ALA A 143 -24.99 8.63 1.82
N LYS A 144 -25.61 9.15 2.89
CA LYS A 144 -26.43 10.38 2.85
C LYS A 144 -25.64 11.67 2.55
N HIS A 145 -24.31 11.63 2.60
CA HIS A 145 -23.42 12.77 2.40
C HIS A 145 -22.25 12.43 1.47
N GLY A 146 -21.75 13.43 0.72
CA GLY A 146 -20.56 13.29 -0.11
C GLY A 146 -19.26 13.24 0.69
N PRO A 147 -18.10 13.03 0.04
CA PRO A 147 -16.85 12.91 0.78
C PRO A 147 -16.48 14.25 1.41
N CYS A 148 -15.91 14.20 2.62
CA CYS A 148 -15.51 15.35 3.40
C CYS A 148 -13.99 15.52 3.39
N CYS A 149 -13.54 16.79 3.41
CA CYS A 149 -12.14 17.13 3.59
C CYS A 149 -11.76 17.04 5.07
N GLY A 150 -10.79 16.20 5.41
CA GLY A 150 -10.34 16.01 6.79
C GLY A 150 -8.87 15.64 6.90
N ALA A 151 -8.37 15.66 8.13
CA ALA A 151 -7.00 15.26 8.42
C ALA A 151 -6.81 13.75 8.19
N ARG A 152 -5.75 13.39 7.49
CA ARG A 152 -5.34 12.01 7.18
C ARG A 152 -4.09 11.59 7.92
N LYS A 153 -3.29 12.57 8.34
CA LYS A 153 -2.14 12.37 9.18
C LYS A 153 -2.08 13.51 10.16
N LEU A 154 -2.05 13.15 11.43
CA LEU A 154 -1.85 14.07 12.54
C LEU A 154 -0.56 13.68 13.25
N SER A 155 0.11 14.67 13.83
CA SER A 155 1.29 14.46 14.66
C SER A 155 1.04 14.96 16.09
N PRO A 156 1.66 14.28 17.08
CA PRO A 156 1.57 14.71 18.46
C PRO A 156 2.37 15.98 18.73
N MET A 157 2.03 16.69 19.81
CA MET A 157 2.76 17.84 20.32
C MET A 157 3.08 17.68 21.81
N LYS A 158 4.30 18.10 22.20
CA LYS A 158 4.72 18.17 23.60
C LYS A 158 4.16 19.43 24.24
N MET A 159 3.58 19.32 25.43
CA MET A 159 2.98 20.44 26.16
C MET A 159 3.39 20.42 27.63
N LEU A 160 3.71 21.59 28.15
CA LEU A 160 3.98 21.86 29.56
C LEU A 160 2.85 22.75 30.09
N TYR A 161 2.09 22.29 31.07
CA TYR A 161 0.92 23.01 31.57
C TYR A 161 0.65 22.75 33.05
N TYR A 162 -0.15 23.61 33.67
CA TYR A 162 -0.66 23.43 35.03
C TYR A 162 -1.92 22.57 35.01
N ASP A 163 -1.93 21.50 35.78
CA ASP A 163 -3.14 20.72 36.07
C ASP A 163 -4.06 21.46 37.05
N HIS A 164 -5.27 20.93 37.29
CA HIS A 164 -6.24 21.48 38.24
C HIS A 164 -5.70 21.67 39.67
N ASP A 165 -4.71 20.86 40.08
CA ASP A 165 -4.01 21.00 41.37
C ASP A 165 -2.87 22.04 41.36
N HIS A 166 -2.77 22.87 40.31
CA HIS A 166 -1.66 23.80 40.08
C HIS A 166 -0.27 23.16 40.04
N LYS A 167 -0.19 21.87 39.69
CA LYS A 167 1.07 21.16 39.49
C LYS A 167 1.46 21.21 38.02
N ILE A 168 2.75 21.44 37.77
CA ILE A 168 3.30 21.44 36.41
C ILE A 168 3.38 19.99 35.91
N LYS A 169 2.79 19.73 34.74
CA LYS A 169 2.87 18.46 34.02
C LYS A 169 3.43 18.65 32.63
N PHE A 170 4.22 17.66 32.20
CA PHE A 170 4.76 17.57 30.85
C PHE A 170 4.19 16.33 30.16
N ASP A 171 3.45 16.54 29.08
CA ASP A 171 2.77 15.47 28.35
C ASP A 171 2.94 15.59 26.83
N ILE A 172 2.66 14.48 26.13
CA ILE A 172 2.64 14.41 24.67
C ILE A 172 1.20 14.19 24.23
N ILE A 173 0.54 15.26 23.80
CA ILE A 173 -0.85 15.23 23.36
C ILE A 173 -0.90 14.78 21.90
N GLN A 174 -1.65 13.70 21.65
CA GLN A 174 -1.82 13.15 20.31
C GLN A 174 -2.75 14.03 19.46
N ASP A 175 -2.64 13.89 18.15
CA ASP A 175 -3.57 14.49 17.19
C ASP A 175 -3.69 16.03 17.21
N MET A 176 -2.62 16.73 17.63
CA MET A 176 -2.61 18.20 17.78
C MET A 176 -2.26 18.95 16.49
N VAL A 177 -1.44 18.37 15.62
CA VAL A 177 -0.92 19.06 14.43
C VAL A 177 -1.32 18.32 13.17
N VAL A 178 -1.98 19.01 12.24
CA VAL A 178 -2.37 18.45 10.94
C VAL A 178 -1.16 18.40 10.01
N GLU A 179 -0.69 17.19 9.70
CA GLU A 179 0.39 16.99 8.73
C GLU A 179 -0.14 16.84 7.31
N ARG A 180 -1.31 16.21 7.13
CA ARG A 180 -1.87 15.92 5.81
C ARG A 180 -3.39 15.96 5.80
N CYS A 181 -3.97 16.54 4.75
CA CYS A 181 -5.41 16.53 4.48
C CYS A 181 -5.77 15.56 3.33
N GLY A 182 -7.03 15.16 3.26
CA GLY A 182 -7.56 14.38 2.14
C GLY A 182 -9.07 14.14 2.25
N CYS A 183 -9.66 13.64 1.16
CA CYS A 183 -11.09 13.38 1.04
C CYS A 183 -11.47 11.96 1.50
N SER A 184 -12.47 11.81 2.37
CA SER A 184 -13.12 10.52 2.77
C SER A 184 -14.59 10.57 2.52
#